data_AF-A0A915LVH4-F1
#
_entry.id   AF-A0A915LVH4-F1
#
_cell.length_a   1.000
_cell.length_b   1.000
_cell.length_c   1.000
_cell.angle_alpha   90.00
_cell.angle_beta   90.00
_cell.angle_gamma   90.00
#
_symmetry.space_group_name_H-M   'P 1'
#
loop_
_entity.id
_entity.type
_entity.pdbx_description
1 polymer ?
#
loop_
_entity_poly.entity_id
_entity_poly.type
_entity_poly.pdbx_seq_one_letter_code
_entity_poly.pdbx_strand_id
1 'polypeptide(L)'
;KRDWMSTGRRPTGICGAALLLASRAFNLNRSVADIVNIVHVSHGVVKRRLDEFANTPSGLLTIDEFNNVDLEESEDPPAFQESKKRMIEEEKRKRDEEKAADSAVNEFEPLRREFEVELQKRLKNSPYAKMIVGNIADQGVPELSKASCILRDEMMDTVFELAEEHSPSTSQQVERKINETIKSDSNNTEGDGNLDLTGIDDDEIDSYILTDTEASIKSKYWMARNSEHLQLMAEKRKIKEEAQNIKKEKTTTQPQRKKRKPNTNSALKKEASDPNEAMLQVIKEKNLSNKINYEILKKIEEEF
;
A
#
# COMPACT_ATOMS: atom_id res chain seq x y z
N LYS A 1 -12.90 -35.64 0.14
CA LYS A 1 -12.09 -35.24 1.32
C LYS A 1 -10.83 -34.47 0.94
N ARG A 2 -10.35 -34.57 -0.31
CA ARG A 2 -9.18 -33.84 -0.85
C ARG A 2 -9.49 -32.37 -1.12
N ASP A 3 -10.69 -32.06 -1.62
CA ASP A 3 -11.19 -30.67 -1.62
C ASP A 3 -11.53 -30.27 -0.19
N TRP A 4 -10.81 -29.32 0.41
CA TRP A 4 -10.99 -28.87 1.80
C TRP A 4 -12.29 -28.08 2.02
N MET A 5 -13.40 -28.57 1.48
CA MET A 5 -14.72 -27.96 1.61
C MET A 5 -15.38 -28.25 2.97
N SER A 6 -14.89 -29.25 3.73
CA SER A 6 -15.43 -29.62 5.04
C SER A 6 -14.77 -28.91 6.23
N THR A 7 -13.53 -28.45 6.09
CA THR A 7 -12.75 -27.86 7.19
C THR A 7 -13.36 -26.53 7.63
N GLY A 8 -13.57 -26.37 8.95
CA GLY A 8 -14.11 -25.14 9.54
C GLY A 8 -15.60 -24.87 9.23
N ARG A 9 -16.35 -25.85 8.72
CA ARG A 9 -17.72 -25.67 8.22
C ARG A 9 -18.71 -26.64 8.86
N ARG A 10 -19.99 -26.26 8.87
CA ARG A 10 -21.06 -27.15 9.36
C ARG A 10 -21.22 -28.36 8.41
N PRO A 11 -21.12 -29.60 8.91
CA PRO A 11 -21.18 -30.81 8.08
C PRO A 11 -22.56 -31.06 7.49
N THR A 12 -23.64 -30.60 8.14
CA THR A 12 -25.02 -30.79 7.66
C THR A 12 -25.25 -30.17 6.29
N GLY A 13 -24.77 -28.95 6.05
CA GLY A 13 -24.94 -28.30 4.75
C GLY A 13 -24.21 -29.02 3.60
N ILE A 14 -23.05 -29.61 3.89
CA ILE A 14 -22.27 -30.39 2.91
C ILE A 14 -22.95 -31.73 2.65
N CYS A 15 -23.46 -32.38 3.70
CA CYS A 15 -24.24 -33.60 3.59
C CYS A 15 -25.48 -33.39 2.70
N GLY A 16 -26.20 -32.28 2.87
CA GLY A 16 -27.36 -31.94 2.03
C GLY A 16 -27.01 -31.73 0.56
N ALA A 17 -25.91 -31.03 0.26
CA ALA A 17 -25.45 -30.87 -1.11
C ALA A 17 -25.00 -32.21 -1.74
N ALA A 18 -24.30 -33.04 -0.97
CA ALA A 18 -23.88 -34.37 -1.41
C ALA A 18 -25.07 -35.29 -1.68
N LEU A 19 -26.10 -35.29 -0.82
CA LEU A 19 -27.35 -36.02 -1.04
C LEU A 19 -28.05 -35.59 -2.32
N LEU A 20 -28.08 -34.29 -2.61
CA LEU A 20 -28.67 -33.78 -3.85
C LEU A 20 -27.87 -34.22 -5.08
N LEU A 21 -26.54 -34.11 -5.05
CA LEU A 21 -25.68 -34.55 -6.15
C LEU A 21 -25.79 -36.05 -6.41
N ALA A 22 -25.74 -36.87 -5.35
CA ALA A 22 -25.94 -38.31 -5.47
C ALA A 22 -27.32 -38.64 -6.04
N SER A 23 -28.38 -37.98 -5.57
CA SER A 23 -29.72 -38.20 -6.09
C SER A 23 -29.79 -37.95 -7.61
N ARG A 24 -29.11 -36.91 -8.11
CA ARG A 24 -29.05 -36.62 -9.56
C ARG A 24 -28.18 -37.63 -10.32
N ALA A 25 -27.06 -38.06 -9.76
CA ALA A 25 -26.19 -39.06 -10.38
C ALA A 25 -26.89 -40.42 -10.54
N PHE A 26 -27.79 -40.77 -9.62
CA PHE A 26 -28.59 -42.01 -9.67
C PHE A 26 -29.98 -41.83 -10.32
N ASN A 27 -30.23 -40.72 -11.04
CA ASN A 27 -31.52 -40.39 -11.66
C ASN A 27 -32.73 -40.42 -10.70
N LEU A 28 -32.50 -40.12 -9.42
CA LEU A 28 -33.52 -39.95 -8.40
C LEU A 28 -33.86 -38.46 -8.28
N ASN A 29 -34.87 -38.00 -9.02
CA ASN A 29 -35.29 -36.61 -8.98
C ASN A 29 -35.91 -36.28 -7.61
N ARG A 30 -35.17 -35.54 -6.78
CA ARG A 30 -35.63 -35.00 -5.49
C ARG A 30 -35.60 -33.48 -5.53
N SER A 31 -36.57 -32.85 -4.87
CA SER A 31 -36.58 -31.39 -4.77
C SER A 31 -35.55 -30.93 -3.73
N VAL A 32 -34.99 -29.74 -3.94
CA VAL A 32 -34.06 -29.14 -2.96
C VAL A 32 -34.78 -28.90 -1.63
N ALA A 33 -36.09 -28.62 -1.66
CA ALA A 33 -36.92 -28.43 -0.47
C ALA A 33 -37.01 -29.70 0.38
N ASP A 34 -37.19 -30.88 -0.24
CA ASP A 34 -37.27 -32.15 0.49
C ASP A 34 -35.96 -32.45 1.22
N ILE A 35 -34.83 -32.21 0.56
CA ILE A 35 -33.51 -32.43 1.15
C ILE A 35 -33.24 -31.43 2.29
N VAL A 36 -33.63 -30.18 2.10
CA VAL A 36 -33.56 -29.13 3.14
C VAL A 36 -34.36 -29.52 4.38
N ASN A 37 -35.56 -30.08 4.20
CA ASN A 37 -36.41 -30.53 5.30
C ASN A 37 -35.79 -31.70 6.07
N ILE A 38 -35.15 -32.64 5.39
CA ILE A 38 -34.49 -33.80 6.02
C ILE A 38 -33.22 -33.38 6.77
N VAL A 39 -32.39 -32.56 6.13
CA VAL A 39 -31.06 -32.20 6.64
C VAL A 39 -31.10 -30.99 7.60
N HIS A 40 -32.25 -30.33 7.71
CA HIS A 40 -32.51 -29.19 8.59
C HIS A 40 -31.52 -28.03 8.34
N VAL A 41 -31.38 -27.62 7.08
CA VAL A 41 -30.46 -26.57 6.64
C VAL A 41 -31.17 -25.62 5.68
N SER A 42 -30.88 -24.31 5.74
CA SER A 42 -31.47 -23.34 4.81
C SER A 42 -31.14 -23.64 3.33
N HIS A 43 -32.10 -23.42 2.44
CA HIS A 43 -31.94 -23.56 0.99
C HIS A 43 -30.71 -22.82 0.44
N GLY A 44 -30.45 -21.61 0.93
CA GLY A 44 -29.29 -20.81 0.51
C GLY A 44 -27.95 -21.46 0.87
N VAL A 45 -27.89 -22.21 1.96
CA VAL A 45 -26.66 -22.91 2.37
C VAL A 45 -26.36 -24.07 1.43
N VAL A 46 -27.37 -24.89 1.08
CA VAL A 46 -27.21 -26.01 0.14
C VAL A 46 -26.78 -25.48 -1.24
N LYS A 47 -27.42 -24.41 -1.73
CA LYS A 47 -27.04 -23.76 -2.99
C LYS A 47 -25.57 -23.28 -2.96
N ARG A 48 -25.17 -22.58 -1.90
CA ARG A 48 -23.79 -22.09 -1.75
C ARG A 48 -22.76 -23.24 -1.73
N ARG A 49 -23.10 -24.39 -1.14
CA ARG A 49 -22.23 -25.59 -1.17
C ARG A 49 -22.10 -26.19 -2.56
N LEU A 50 -23.17 -26.19 -3.35
CA LEU A 50 -23.14 -26.65 -4.74
C LEU A 50 -22.31 -25.71 -5.62
N ASP A 51 -22.45 -24.40 -5.45
CA ASP A 51 -21.66 -23.41 -6.17
C ASP A 51 -20.16 -23.54 -5.83
N GLU A 52 -19.83 -23.81 -4.57
CA GLU A 52 -18.45 -24.07 -4.14
C GLU A 52 -17.89 -25.34 -4.78
N PHE A 53 -18.65 -26.44 -4.80
CA PHE A 53 -18.24 -27.67 -5.49
C PHE A 53 -18.09 -27.48 -7.00
N ALA A 54 -18.97 -26.70 -7.64
CA ALA A 54 -18.87 -26.40 -9.06
C ALA A 54 -17.57 -25.66 -9.46
N ASN A 55 -16.94 -24.96 -8.51
CA ASN A 55 -15.66 -24.29 -8.72
C ASN A 55 -14.44 -25.18 -8.42
N THR A 56 -14.64 -26.42 -7.97
CA THR A 56 -13.56 -27.40 -7.76
C THR A 56 -13.34 -28.24 -9.02
N PRO A 57 -12.12 -28.76 -9.26
CA PRO A 57 -11.85 -29.60 -10.42
C PRO A 57 -12.73 -30.86 -10.45
N SER A 58 -13.09 -31.41 -9.29
CA SER A 58 -14.04 -32.53 -9.20
C SER A 58 -15.45 -32.20 -9.69
N GLY A 59 -15.86 -30.93 -9.65
CA GLY A 59 -17.17 -30.49 -10.16
C GLY A 59 -17.26 -30.39 -11.68
N LEU A 60 -16.11 -30.42 -12.38
CA LEU A 60 -16.03 -30.37 -13.84
C LEU A 60 -16.03 -31.76 -14.50
N LEU A 61 -15.82 -32.82 -13.73
CA LEU A 61 -15.79 -34.19 -14.24
C LEU A 61 -17.19 -34.69 -14.60
N THR A 62 -17.28 -35.52 -15.63
CA THR A 62 -18.50 -36.28 -15.89
C THR A 62 -18.75 -37.31 -14.78
N ILE A 63 -19.99 -37.79 -14.67
CA ILE A 63 -20.36 -38.77 -13.64
C ILE A 63 -19.53 -40.06 -13.75
N ASP A 64 -19.27 -40.51 -14.99
CA ASP A 64 -18.48 -41.71 -15.25
C ASP A 64 -17.00 -41.49 -14.93
N GLU A 65 -16.45 -40.31 -15.24
CA GLU A 65 -15.08 -39.95 -14.86
C GLU A 65 -14.95 -39.81 -13.34
N PHE A 66 -15.92 -39.21 -12.66
CA PHE A 66 -15.88 -39.02 -11.20
C PHE A 66 -15.83 -40.34 -10.43
N ASN A 67 -16.44 -41.42 -10.95
CA ASN A 67 -16.41 -42.74 -10.32
C ASN A 67 -15.10 -43.51 -10.58
N ASN A 68 -14.36 -43.16 -11.64
CA ASN A 68 -13.19 -43.92 -12.11
C ASN A 68 -11.87 -43.17 -11.93
N VAL A 69 -11.90 -41.84 -11.81
CA VAL A 69 -10.72 -40.97 -11.73
C VAL A 69 -10.64 -40.36 -10.35
N ASP A 70 -9.62 -40.76 -9.61
CA ASP A 70 -9.24 -40.16 -8.34
C ASP A 70 -8.28 -38.99 -8.63
N LEU A 71 -8.74 -37.75 -8.45
CA LEU A 71 -7.87 -36.58 -8.58
C LEU A 71 -6.86 -36.53 -7.42
N GLU A 72 -5.58 -36.27 -7.75
CA GLU A 72 -4.51 -36.11 -6.77
C GLU A 72 -4.48 -34.70 -6.17
N GLU A 73 -4.91 -33.70 -6.92
CA GLU A 73 -4.84 -32.29 -6.54
C GLU A 73 -5.83 -31.99 -5.39
N SER A 74 -5.33 -31.32 -4.35
CA SER A 74 -6.13 -30.93 -3.18
C SER A 74 -6.34 -29.42 -3.19
N GLU A 75 -7.59 -28.99 -3.15
CA GLU A 75 -7.96 -27.59 -3.17
C GLU A 75 -8.04 -26.96 -1.77
N ASP A 76 -7.67 -25.68 -1.72
CA ASP A 76 -7.67 -24.88 -0.52
C ASP A 76 -9.10 -24.55 -0.04
N PRO A 77 -9.31 -24.31 1.27
CA PRO A 77 -10.63 -23.95 1.78
C PRO A 77 -11.03 -22.56 1.23
N PRO A 78 -12.33 -22.29 0.99
CA PRO A 78 -12.78 -21.05 0.35
C PRO A 78 -12.34 -19.74 1.04
N ALA A 79 -12.09 -19.77 2.36
CA ALA A 79 -11.55 -18.62 3.08
C ALA A 79 -10.15 -18.22 2.60
N PHE A 80 -9.32 -19.21 2.22
CA PHE A 80 -7.98 -18.98 1.71
C PHE A 80 -8.00 -18.55 0.24
N GLN A 81 -8.88 -19.15 -0.56
CA GLN A 81 -9.10 -18.74 -1.95
C GLN A 81 -9.53 -17.27 -2.06
N GLU A 82 -10.41 -16.78 -1.17
CA GLU A 82 -10.82 -15.37 -1.15
C GLU A 82 -9.66 -14.43 -0.78
N SER A 83 -8.85 -14.81 0.20
CA SER A 83 -7.64 -14.04 0.58
C SER A 83 -6.64 -13.98 -0.57
N LYS A 84 -6.38 -15.11 -1.24
CA LYS A 84 -5.46 -15.20 -2.38
C LYS A 84 -5.95 -14.37 -3.56
N LYS A 85 -7.25 -14.41 -3.88
CA LYS A 85 -7.87 -13.57 -4.91
C LYS A 85 -7.71 -12.08 -4.62
N ARG A 86 -7.96 -11.65 -3.37
CA ARG A 86 -7.77 -10.25 -2.95
C ARG A 86 -6.32 -9.81 -3.08
N MET A 87 -5.37 -10.66 -2.69
CA MET A 87 -3.94 -10.38 -2.80
C MET A 87 -3.51 -10.19 -4.27
N ILE A 88 -3.95 -11.10 -5.16
CA ILE A 88 -3.66 -11.02 -6.60
C ILE A 88 -4.28 -9.76 -7.23
N GLU A 89 -5.50 -9.40 -6.84
CA GLU A 89 -6.17 -8.21 -7.35
C GLU A 89 -5.48 -6.92 -6.90
N GLU A 90 -5.00 -6.88 -5.65
CA GLU A 90 -4.23 -5.75 -5.14
C GLU A 90 -2.86 -5.62 -5.82
N GLU A 91 -2.17 -6.73 -6.08
CA GLU A 91 -0.92 -6.75 -6.83
C GLU A 91 -1.10 -6.25 -8.27
N LYS A 92 -2.17 -6.70 -8.94
CA LYS A 92 -2.52 -6.23 -10.28
C LYS A 92 -2.79 -4.72 -10.29
N ARG A 93 -3.53 -4.21 -9.30
CA ARG A 93 -3.79 -2.78 -9.15
C ARG A 93 -2.50 -1.99 -8.97
N LYS A 94 -1.58 -2.45 -8.12
CA LYS A 94 -0.26 -1.82 -7.93
C LYS A 94 0.56 -1.80 -9.22
N ARG A 95 0.57 -2.91 -9.97
CA ARG A 95 1.26 -2.98 -11.27
C ARG A 95 0.67 -2.01 -12.28
N ASP A 96 -0.65 -1.86 -12.30
CA ASP A 96 -1.31 -0.93 -13.21
C ASP A 96 -1.05 0.54 -12.79
N GLU A 97 -1.01 0.83 -11.49
CA GLU A 97 -0.59 2.13 -10.92
C GLU A 97 0.88 2.46 -11.25
N GLU A 98 1.79 1.49 -11.12
CA GLU A 98 3.21 1.65 -11.45
C GLU A 98 3.42 1.93 -12.95
N LYS A 99 2.74 1.18 -13.83
CA LYS A 99 2.76 1.43 -15.27
C LYS A 99 2.21 2.81 -15.63
N ALA A 100 1.16 3.26 -14.93
CA ALA A 100 0.62 4.60 -15.13
C ALA A 100 1.61 5.69 -14.68
N ALA A 101 2.34 5.46 -13.59
CA ALA A 101 3.40 6.36 -13.12
C ALA A 101 4.58 6.41 -14.10
N ASP A 102 5.05 5.27 -14.61
CA ASP A 102 6.11 5.21 -15.62
C ASP A 102 5.72 5.92 -16.92
N SER A 103 4.47 5.72 -17.37
CA SER A 103 3.95 6.42 -18.54
C SER A 103 3.94 7.94 -18.32
N ALA A 104 3.50 8.41 -17.15
CA ALA A 104 3.51 9.83 -16.83
C ALA A 104 4.93 10.41 -16.77
N VAL A 105 5.89 9.70 -16.18
CA VAL A 105 7.30 10.13 -16.15
C VAL A 105 7.86 10.24 -17.57
N ASN A 106 7.58 9.25 -18.43
CA ASN A 106 8.04 9.24 -19.81
C ASN A 106 7.43 10.37 -20.66
N GLU A 107 6.20 10.81 -20.37
CA GLU A 107 5.60 11.99 -21.01
C GLU A 107 6.33 13.31 -20.69
N PHE A 108 6.89 13.44 -19.48
CA PHE A 108 7.64 14.64 -19.07
C PHE A 108 9.14 14.60 -19.42
N GLU A 109 9.66 13.44 -19.82
CA GLU A 109 11.06 13.23 -20.19
C GLU A 109 11.59 14.13 -21.33
N PRO A 110 10.87 14.38 -22.44
CA PRO A 110 11.35 15.31 -23.48
C PRO A 110 11.46 16.75 -22.97
N LEU A 111 10.52 17.20 -22.15
CA LEU A 111 10.54 18.54 -21.55
C LEU A 111 11.68 18.69 -20.53
N ARG A 112 11.95 17.65 -19.73
CA ARG A 112 13.10 17.62 -18.82
C ARG A 112 14.41 17.78 -19.57
N ARG A 113 14.59 17.04 -20.68
CA ARG A 113 15.78 17.11 -21.52
C ARG A 113 15.96 18.49 -22.16
N GLU A 114 14.88 19.10 -22.64
CA GLU A 114 14.91 20.45 -23.19
C GLU A 114 15.32 21.50 -22.15
N PHE A 115 14.78 21.38 -20.93
CA PHE A 115 15.14 22.26 -19.81
C PHE A 115 16.62 22.12 -19.40
N GLU A 116 17.15 20.90 -19.36
CA GLU A 116 18.56 20.63 -19.03
C GLU A 116 19.51 21.26 -20.06
N VAL A 117 19.21 21.11 -21.36
CA VAL A 117 19.98 21.74 -22.44
C VAL A 117 19.97 23.27 -22.31
N GLU A 118 18.84 23.86 -21.96
CA GLU A 118 18.73 25.32 -21.79
C GLU A 118 19.50 25.81 -20.55
N LEU A 119 19.51 25.04 -19.46
CA LEU A 119 20.34 25.31 -18.28
C LEU A 119 21.83 25.25 -18.62
N GLN A 120 22.28 24.23 -19.36
CA GLN A 120 23.66 24.12 -19.81
C GLN A 120 24.07 25.33 -20.66
N LYS A 121 23.23 25.79 -21.60
CA LYS A 121 23.51 27.00 -22.39
C LYS A 121 23.62 28.24 -21.54
N ARG A 122 22.71 28.45 -20.57
CA ARG A 122 22.76 29.60 -19.66
C ARG A 122 24.01 29.58 -18.79
N LEU A 123 24.41 28.39 -18.33
CA LEU A 123 25.60 28.22 -17.51
C LEU A 123 26.88 28.48 -18.29
N LYS A 124 27.02 27.96 -19.52
CA LYS A 124 28.15 28.25 -20.44
C LYS A 124 28.28 29.75 -20.74
N ASN A 125 27.17 30.49 -20.70
CA ASN A 125 27.12 31.94 -20.90
C ASN A 125 27.22 32.78 -19.61
N SER A 126 27.27 32.14 -18.45
CA SER A 126 27.29 32.78 -17.13
C SER A 126 28.55 33.66 -16.93
N PRO A 127 28.45 34.76 -16.18
CA PRO A 127 29.63 35.51 -15.70
C PRO A 127 30.67 34.61 -15.01
N TYR A 128 30.24 33.54 -14.33
CA TYR A 128 31.14 32.56 -13.70
C TYR A 128 31.97 31.77 -14.73
N ALA A 129 31.34 31.29 -15.80
CA ALA A 129 32.04 30.61 -16.90
C ALA A 129 32.99 31.55 -17.65
N LYS A 130 32.63 32.84 -17.74
CA LYS A 130 33.52 33.89 -18.28
C LYS A 130 34.69 34.21 -17.35
N MET A 131 34.49 34.13 -16.03
CA MET A 131 35.51 34.36 -15.01
C MET A 131 36.53 33.21 -14.95
N ILE A 132 36.09 31.95 -15.07
CA ILE A 132 37.00 30.78 -15.12
C ILE A 132 37.96 30.85 -16.32
N VAL A 133 37.58 31.52 -17.40
CA VAL A 133 38.41 31.73 -18.61
C VAL A 133 39.02 33.13 -18.69
N GLY A 134 38.73 33.98 -17.69
CA GLY A 134 39.15 35.36 -17.61
C GLY A 134 40.62 35.50 -17.25
N ASN A 135 41.49 35.25 -18.24
CA ASN A 135 42.83 35.83 -18.39
C ASN A 135 43.46 35.58 -19.79
N ILE A 136 42.76 34.93 -20.73
CA ILE A 136 43.31 34.64 -22.08
C ILE A 136 42.81 35.65 -23.14
N ALA A 137 41.63 36.24 -22.95
CA ALA A 137 40.95 37.04 -23.97
C ALA A 137 41.38 38.53 -24.06
N ASP A 138 42.19 39.03 -23.12
CA ASP A 138 42.47 40.48 -22.99
C ASP A 138 43.63 41.00 -23.86
N GLN A 139 44.17 40.18 -24.77
CA GLN A 139 45.26 40.60 -25.68
C GLN A 139 44.80 41.02 -27.09
N GLY A 140 43.49 41.16 -27.33
CA GLY A 140 42.97 41.80 -28.54
C GLY A 140 43.20 41.04 -29.87
N VAL A 141 43.59 39.77 -29.82
CA VAL A 141 43.82 38.94 -31.02
C VAL A 141 42.60 38.03 -31.27
N PRO A 142 41.86 38.19 -32.40
CA PRO A 142 40.60 37.46 -32.66
C PRO A 142 40.74 35.92 -32.71
N GLU A 143 41.91 35.40 -33.06
CA GLU A 143 42.19 33.96 -33.07
C GLU A 143 42.35 33.37 -31.66
N LEU A 144 42.92 34.14 -30.71
CA LEU A 144 43.00 33.71 -29.30
C LEU A 144 41.62 33.66 -28.64
N SER A 145 40.68 34.51 -29.07
CA SER A 145 39.32 34.51 -28.56
C SER A 145 38.57 33.23 -28.92
N LYS A 146 38.69 32.73 -30.16
CA LYS A 146 38.09 31.45 -30.57
C LYS A 146 38.70 30.26 -29.84
N ALA A 147 40.03 30.24 -29.68
CA ALA A 147 40.72 29.20 -28.91
C ALA A 147 40.29 29.22 -27.43
N SER A 148 40.07 30.40 -26.84
CA SER A 148 39.59 30.52 -25.46
C SER A 148 38.15 30.02 -25.25
N CYS A 149 37.30 30.11 -26.28
CA CYS A 149 35.94 29.53 -26.23
C CYS A 149 35.99 28.00 -26.28
N ILE A 150 36.87 27.42 -27.10
CA ILE A 150 37.03 25.95 -27.20
C ILE A 150 37.54 25.39 -25.86
N LEU A 151 38.58 25.99 -25.28
CA LEU A 151 39.10 25.59 -23.97
C LEU A 151 38.08 25.76 -22.84
N ARG A 152 37.20 26.77 -22.93
CA ARG A 152 36.08 26.95 -21.99
C ARG A 152 35.11 25.77 -22.06
N ASP A 153 34.71 25.41 -23.27
CA ASP A 153 33.72 24.37 -23.50
C ASP A 153 34.27 23.01 -23.04
N GLU A 154 35.53 22.69 -23.36
CA GLU A 154 36.22 21.48 -22.90
C GLU A 154 36.36 21.42 -21.37
N MET A 155 36.75 22.53 -20.71
CA MET A 155 36.85 22.56 -19.24
C MET A 155 35.49 22.47 -18.54
N MET A 156 34.42 23.00 -19.15
CA MET A 156 33.07 22.90 -18.59
C MET A 156 32.47 21.51 -18.80
N ASP A 157 32.72 20.88 -19.94
CA ASP A 157 32.26 19.53 -20.25
C ASP A 157 32.95 18.49 -19.34
N THR A 158 34.26 18.64 -19.07
CA THR A 158 34.99 17.79 -18.11
C THR A 158 34.51 17.93 -16.66
N VAL A 159 34.17 19.15 -16.21
CA VAL A 159 33.56 19.37 -14.88
C VAL A 159 32.17 18.72 -14.78
N PHE A 160 31.41 18.71 -15.89
CA PHE A 160 30.10 18.07 -15.95
C PHE A 160 30.21 16.54 -15.92
N GLU A 161 31.16 15.98 -16.68
CA GLU A 161 31.45 14.54 -16.72
C GLU A 161 31.91 14.02 -15.34
N LEU A 162 32.78 14.75 -14.64
CA LEU A 162 33.19 14.45 -13.26
C LEU A 162 32.02 14.51 -12.25
N ALA A 163 31.06 15.40 -12.47
CA ALA A 163 29.85 15.51 -11.65
C ALA A 163 28.84 14.38 -11.93
N GLU A 164 28.76 13.90 -13.18
CA GLU A 164 27.97 12.72 -13.56
C GLU A 164 28.58 11.41 -13.02
N GLU A 165 29.91 11.27 -13.00
CA GLU A 165 30.58 10.12 -12.35
C GLU A 165 30.32 10.06 -10.83
N HIS A 166 30.03 11.21 -10.20
CA HIS A 166 29.65 11.31 -8.79
C HIS A 166 28.13 11.32 -8.55
N SER A 167 27.35 10.85 -9.53
CA SER A 167 25.94 10.47 -9.38
C SER A 167 25.74 9.52 -8.18
N PRO A 168 24.56 9.49 -7.50
CA PRO A 168 24.35 8.81 -6.21
C PRO A 168 24.52 7.27 -6.20
N SER A 169 25.05 6.67 -7.27
CA SER A 169 25.31 5.24 -7.41
C SER A 169 26.44 4.74 -6.50
N THR A 170 27.39 5.60 -6.11
CA THR A 170 28.44 5.23 -5.14
C THR A 170 27.87 4.82 -3.77
N SER A 171 26.72 5.36 -3.37
CA SER A 171 26.05 4.95 -2.13
C SER A 171 25.60 3.49 -2.18
N GLN A 172 25.12 3.00 -3.33
CA GLN A 172 24.68 1.60 -3.46
C GLN A 172 25.84 0.61 -3.54
N GLN A 173 26.98 1.00 -4.12
CA GLN A 173 28.18 0.14 -4.14
C GLN A 173 28.82 0.03 -2.75
N VAL A 174 28.83 1.12 -1.98
CA VAL A 174 29.29 1.14 -0.60
C VAL A 174 28.36 0.30 0.29
N GLU A 175 27.04 0.43 0.15
CA GLU A 175 26.07 -0.41 0.88
C GLU A 175 26.18 -1.90 0.56
N ARG A 176 26.46 -2.28 -0.70
CA ARG A 176 26.66 -3.69 -1.09
C ARG A 176 27.92 -4.27 -0.48
N LYS A 177 29.02 -3.50 -0.48
CA LYS A 177 30.30 -3.93 0.08
C LYS A 177 30.24 -4.05 1.60
N ILE A 178 29.57 -3.12 2.28
CA ILE A 178 29.26 -3.19 3.72
C ILE A 178 28.43 -4.45 4.04
N ASN A 179 27.39 -4.74 3.24
CA ASN A 179 26.54 -5.92 3.45
C ASN A 179 27.25 -7.25 3.14
N GLU A 180 28.23 -7.28 2.24
CA GLU A 180 29.08 -8.46 2.01
C GLU A 180 30.06 -8.70 3.17
N THR A 181 30.67 -7.64 3.71
CA THR A 181 31.57 -7.72 4.88
C THR A 181 30.81 -8.14 6.16
N ILE A 182 29.58 -7.67 6.36
CA ILE A 182 28.74 -8.07 7.52
C ILE A 182 28.36 -9.57 7.46
N LYS A 183 28.26 -10.16 6.26
CA LYS A 183 27.93 -11.60 6.11
C LYS A 183 29.11 -12.54 6.38
N SER A 184 30.35 -12.10 6.21
CA SER A 184 31.53 -12.95 6.46
C SER A 184 31.86 -13.12 7.94
N ASP A 185 31.48 -12.16 8.80
CA ASP A 185 31.84 -12.17 10.23
C ASP A 185 30.79 -12.83 11.14
N SER A 186 29.72 -13.38 10.59
CA SER A 186 28.65 -14.05 11.38
C SER A 186 28.98 -15.49 11.80
N ASN A 187 30.17 -16.01 11.45
CA ASN A 187 30.59 -17.38 11.77
C ASN A 187 31.80 -17.41 12.72
N ASN A 188 31.61 -16.91 13.94
CA ASN A 188 32.21 -17.39 15.21
C ASN A 188 32.36 -16.24 16.21
N THR A 189 31.41 -16.11 17.13
CA THR A 189 31.72 -15.85 18.55
C THR A 189 30.43 -15.96 19.37
N GLU A 190 30.34 -16.99 20.22
CA GLU A 190 29.48 -16.94 21.40
C GLU A 190 30.08 -15.93 22.38
N GLY A 191 29.71 -14.67 22.22
CA GLY A 191 30.11 -13.56 23.08
C GLY A 191 28.87 -12.80 23.55
N ASP A 192 28.85 -12.46 24.83
CA ASP A 192 28.10 -11.30 25.35
C ASP A 192 28.19 -10.18 24.30
N GLY A 193 27.05 -9.72 23.77
CA GLY A 193 26.94 -8.76 22.66
C GLY A 193 27.57 -7.39 22.89
N ASN A 194 28.49 -7.26 23.84
CA ASN A 194 29.46 -6.18 23.93
C ASN A 194 30.43 -6.21 22.75
N LEU A 195 30.36 -5.17 21.94
CA LEU A 195 31.40 -4.86 20.95
C LEU A 195 32.68 -4.48 21.68
N ASP A 196 33.77 -5.16 21.36
CA ASP A 196 35.10 -4.79 21.82
C ASP A 196 35.54 -3.49 21.12
N LEU A 197 35.59 -2.40 21.88
CA LEU A 197 36.00 -1.08 21.39
C LEU A 197 37.52 -0.86 21.54
N THR A 198 38.27 -1.86 22.02
CA THR A 198 39.73 -1.71 22.20
C THR A 198 40.44 -1.80 20.86
N GLY A 199 41.13 -0.72 20.46
CA GLY A 199 41.88 -0.63 19.20
C GLY A 199 41.28 0.32 18.16
N ILE A 200 40.17 0.98 18.47
CA ILE A 200 39.71 2.14 17.70
C ILE A 200 40.63 3.33 18.02
N ASP A 201 41.14 3.97 16.97
CA ASP A 201 41.95 5.19 17.10
C ASP A 201 41.02 6.40 17.29
N ASP A 202 40.94 6.90 18.52
CA ASP A 202 40.08 8.03 18.87
C ASP A 202 40.42 9.30 18.05
N ASP A 203 41.67 9.48 17.65
CA ASP A 203 42.11 10.62 16.83
C ASP A 203 41.54 10.59 15.40
N GLU A 204 41.36 9.39 14.83
CA GLU A 204 40.70 9.20 13.52
C GLU A 204 39.21 9.54 13.63
N ILE A 205 38.55 9.09 14.70
CA ILE A 205 37.12 9.37 14.94
C ILE A 205 36.88 10.86 15.16
N ASP A 206 37.73 11.52 15.95
CA ASP A 206 37.61 12.94 16.22
C ASP A 206 37.77 13.78 14.94
N SER A 207 38.47 13.28 13.92
CA SER A 207 38.55 13.93 12.61
C SER A 207 37.24 13.89 11.81
N TYR A 208 36.37 12.90 12.06
CA TYR A 208 35.06 12.78 11.42
C TYR A 208 33.97 13.59 12.13
N ILE A 209 34.18 13.91 13.41
CA ILE A 209 33.25 14.70 14.20
C ILE A 209 33.49 16.19 13.88
N LEU A 210 32.42 16.90 13.54
CA LEU A 210 32.51 18.33 13.30
C LEU A 210 32.81 19.08 14.60
N THR A 211 33.61 20.14 14.48
CA THR A 211 33.76 21.09 15.58
C THR A 211 32.43 21.77 15.91
N ASP A 212 32.25 22.21 17.17
CA ASP A 212 30.99 22.84 17.63
C ASP A 212 30.56 24.03 16.77
N THR A 213 31.53 24.77 16.22
CA THR A 213 31.28 25.92 15.36
C THR A 213 30.74 25.50 13.99
N GLU A 214 31.36 24.50 13.36
CA GLU A 214 30.94 23.94 12.07
C GLU A 214 29.60 23.23 12.19
N ALA A 215 29.39 22.47 13.28
CA ALA A 215 28.13 21.84 13.60
C ALA A 215 27.02 22.89 13.72
N SER A 216 27.24 23.99 14.45
CA SER A 216 26.27 25.09 14.58
C SER A 216 25.91 25.73 13.23
N ILE A 217 26.91 25.97 12.37
CA ILE A 217 26.69 26.53 11.03
C ILE A 217 25.88 25.56 10.17
N LYS A 218 26.26 24.27 10.13
CA LYS A 218 25.52 23.25 9.37
C LYS A 218 24.11 23.05 9.91
N SER A 219 23.91 23.04 11.24
CA SER A 219 22.60 22.97 11.86
C SER A 219 21.73 24.15 11.47
N LYS A 220 22.27 25.38 11.51
CA LYS A 220 21.52 26.58 11.09
C LYS A 220 21.09 26.48 9.63
N TYR A 221 21.99 26.05 8.74
CA TYR A 221 21.69 25.89 7.32
C TYR A 221 20.64 24.80 7.07
N TRP A 222 20.82 23.64 7.73
CA TRP A 222 19.89 22.51 7.64
C TRP A 222 18.50 22.89 8.15
N MET A 223 18.42 23.58 9.30
CA MET A 223 17.15 24.06 9.85
C MET A 223 16.47 25.08 8.94
N ALA A 224 17.21 25.98 8.31
CA ALA A 224 16.64 26.93 7.36
C ALA A 224 16.09 26.20 6.11
N ARG A 225 16.89 25.31 5.51
CA ARG A 225 16.54 24.56 4.29
C ARG A 225 15.39 23.58 4.50
N ASN A 226 15.32 22.95 5.68
CA ASN A 226 14.33 21.91 6.02
C ASN A 226 13.24 22.41 6.97
N SER A 227 13.15 23.72 7.18
CA SER A 227 12.17 24.35 8.07
C SER A 227 10.73 23.93 7.75
N GLU A 228 10.36 23.97 6.47
CA GLU A 228 9.02 23.59 5.99
C GLU A 228 8.70 22.12 6.28
N HIS A 229 9.64 21.20 6.01
CA HIS A 229 9.46 19.78 6.29
C HIS A 229 9.33 19.50 7.80
N LEU A 230 10.12 20.19 8.64
CA LEU A 230 10.02 20.10 10.09
C LEU A 230 8.66 20.58 10.62
N GLN A 231 8.13 21.68 10.06
CA GLN A 231 6.80 22.19 10.39
C GLN A 231 5.71 21.19 10.01
N LEU A 232 5.76 20.63 8.80
CA LEU A 232 4.82 19.59 8.35
C LEU A 232 4.86 18.34 9.22
N MET A 233 6.05 17.91 9.64
CA MET A 233 6.20 16.77 10.55
C MET A 233 5.63 17.07 11.94
N ALA A 234 5.85 18.28 12.46
CA ALA A 234 5.30 18.72 13.74
C ALA A 234 3.76 18.81 13.69
N GLU A 235 3.19 19.36 12.62
CA GLU A 235 1.75 19.43 12.42
C GLU A 235 1.13 18.03 12.30
N LYS A 236 1.74 17.13 11.52
CA LYS A 236 1.32 15.72 11.44
C LYS A 236 1.35 15.02 12.80
N ARG A 237 2.36 15.31 13.64
CA ARG A 237 2.41 14.77 15.02
C ARG A 237 1.28 15.33 15.88
N LYS A 238 1.03 16.64 15.84
CA LYS A 238 -0.09 17.28 16.57
C LYS A 238 -1.44 16.70 16.17
N ILE A 239 -1.72 16.58 14.86
CA ILE A 239 -2.97 15.98 14.36
C ILE A 239 -3.13 14.54 14.86
N LYS A 240 -2.05 13.74 14.84
CA LYS A 240 -2.07 12.37 15.35
C LYS A 240 -2.34 12.32 16.86
N GLU A 241 -1.73 13.22 17.62
CA GLU A 241 -1.92 13.32 19.06
C GLU A 241 -3.33 13.78 19.43
N GLU A 242 -3.87 14.81 18.75
CA GLU A 242 -5.25 15.26 18.89
C GLU A 242 -6.24 14.14 18.55
N ALA A 243 -6.02 13.42 17.45
CA ALA A 243 -6.84 12.26 17.08
C ALA A 243 -6.78 11.14 18.12
N GLN A 244 -5.62 10.92 18.76
CA GLN A 244 -5.50 9.96 19.86
C GLN A 244 -6.18 10.44 21.14
N ASN A 245 -6.06 11.72 21.49
CA ASN A 245 -6.72 12.30 22.66
C ASN A 245 -8.25 12.30 22.49
N ILE A 246 -8.77 12.64 21.31
CA ILE A 246 -10.21 12.53 21.00
C ILE A 246 -10.68 11.07 21.14
N LYS A 247 -9.87 10.09 20.73
CA LYS A 247 -10.19 8.66 20.95
C LYS A 247 -10.21 8.31 22.44
N LYS A 248 -9.21 8.78 23.21
CA LYS A 248 -9.12 8.55 24.67
C LYS A 248 -10.27 9.21 25.44
N GLU A 249 -10.68 10.42 25.07
CA GLU A 249 -11.85 11.09 25.65
C GLU A 249 -13.15 10.34 25.30
N LYS A 250 -13.29 9.87 24.06
CA LYS A 250 -14.43 9.02 23.64
C LYS A 250 -14.46 7.67 24.36
N THR A 251 -13.32 7.12 24.79
CA THR A 251 -13.27 5.89 25.58
C THR A 251 -13.48 6.14 27.08
N THR A 252 -13.08 7.30 27.60
CA THR A 252 -13.19 7.64 29.03
C THR A 252 -14.60 8.12 29.41
N THR A 253 -15.31 8.76 28.47
CA THR A 253 -16.69 9.23 28.68
C THR A 253 -17.75 8.16 28.39
N GLN A 254 -17.35 6.94 27.99
CA GLN A 254 -18.29 5.82 27.92
C GLN A 254 -18.49 5.25 29.34
N PRO A 255 -19.68 5.43 29.96
CA PRO A 255 -19.98 4.70 31.18
C PRO A 255 -19.87 3.20 30.85
N GLN A 256 -19.18 2.44 31.70
CA GLN A 256 -19.10 0.99 31.55
C GLN A 256 -20.47 0.45 31.21
N ARG A 257 -20.61 -0.21 30.06
CA ARG A 257 -21.88 -0.77 29.59
C ARG A 257 -22.31 -1.80 30.62
N LYS A 258 -23.10 -1.38 31.62
CA LYS A 258 -23.91 -2.29 32.44
C LYS A 258 -24.67 -3.14 31.43
N LYS A 259 -24.49 -4.47 31.50
CA LYS A 259 -25.20 -5.43 30.66
C LYS A 259 -26.67 -5.01 30.63
N ARG A 260 -27.16 -4.56 29.47
CA ARG A 260 -28.56 -4.19 29.32
C ARG A 260 -29.36 -5.46 29.58
N LYS A 261 -30.17 -5.47 30.64
CA LYS A 261 -31.27 -6.43 30.74
C LYS A 261 -32.11 -6.29 29.46
N PRO A 262 -32.63 -7.39 28.88
CA PRO A 262 -33.54 -7.28 27.75
C PRO A 262 -34.69 -6.36 28.16
N ASN A 263 -34.86 -5.28 27.41
CA ASN A 263 -35.88 -4.28 27.69
C ASN A 263 -37.23 -4.87 27.27
N THR A 264 -38.02 -5.35 28.23
CA THR A 264 -39.41 -5.79 28.02
C THR A 264 -40.37 -4.60 27.94
N ASN A 265 -39.94 -3.54 27.25
CA ASN A 265 -40.79 -2.40 26.90
C ASN A 265 -40.74 -2.23 25.39
N SER A 266 -41.38 -3.14 24.67
CA SER A 266 -41.99 -2.85 23.37
C SER A 266 -43.25 -2.01 23.59
N ALA A 267 -43.10 -0.87 24.24
CA ALA A 267 -44.19 0.08 24.40
C ALA A 267 -44.26 0.90 23.12
N LEU A 268 -45.28 0.60 22.33
CA LEU A 268 -45.87 1.45 21.28
C LEU A 268 -44.97 1.67 20.05
N LYS A 269 -44.87 0.64 19.20
CA LYS A 269 -44.70 0.88 17.77
C LYS A 269 -45.98 1.58 17.30
N LYS A 270 -45.89 2.85 16.90
CA LYS A 270 -46.90 3.41 16.01
C LYS A 270 -46.78 2.60 14.72
N GLU A 271 -47.84 1.91 14.34
CA GLU A 271 -47.91 1.29 13.03
C GLU A 271 -47.94 2.43 12.02
N ALA A 272 -46.87 2.54 11.23
CA ALA A 272 -46.85 3.46 10.09
C ALA A 272 -47.90 2.96 9.11
N SER A 273 -48.79 3.85 8.68
CA SER A 273 -49.90 3.48 7.80
C SER A 273 -49.43 3.23 6.36
N ASP A 274 -48.22 3.68 6.02
CA ASP A 274 -47.63 3.61 4.68
C ASP A 274 -46.18 3.08 4.72
N PRO A 275 -45.76 2.23 3.77
CA PRO A 275 -44.38 1.73 3.71
C PRO A 275 -43.31 2.83 3.62
N ASN A 276 -43.62 3.98 3.00
CA ASN A 276 -42.69 5.10 2.91
C ASN A 276 -42.50 5.78 4.28
N GLU A 277 -43.60 5.98 5.01
CA GLU A 277 -43.55 6.51 6.38
C GLU A 277 -42.77 5.59 7.33
N ALA A 278 -42.94 4.26 7.18
CA ALA A 278 -42.19 3.26 7.95
C ALA A 278 -40.68 3.34 7.68
N MET A 279 -40.29 3.52 6.41
CA MET A 279 -38.89 3.65 6.01
C MET A 279 -38.27 4.94 6.56
N LEU A 280 -38.97 6.08 6.45
CA LEU A 280 -38.52 7.36 6.99
C LEU A 280 -38.33 7.32 8.51
N GLN A 281 -39.22 6.63 9.22
CA GLN A 281 -39.11 6.46 10.68
C GLN A 281 -37.88 5.61 11.06
N VAL A 282 -37.59 4.56 10.31
CA VAL A 282 -36.38 3.73 10.51
C VAL A 282 -35.10 4.52 10.21
N ILE A 283 -35.10 5.35 9.17
CA ILE A 283 -33.95 6.19 8.82
C ILE A 283 -33.68 7.22 9.92
N LYS A 284 -34.72 7.88 10.45
CA LYS A 284 -34.61 8.82 11.58
C LYS A 284 -34.15 8.15 12.87
N GLU A 285 -34.67 6.97 13.18
CA GLU A 285 -34.32 6.27 14.43
C GLU A 285 -32.91 5.66 14.39
N LYS A 286 -32.41 5.28 13.21
CA LYS A 286 -31.16 4.51 13.08
C LYS A 286 -29.98 5.24 12.45
N ASN A 287 -30.15 6.46 11.92
CA ASN A 287 -29.07 7.27 11.30
C ASN A 287 -28.07 6.38 10.51
N LEU A 288 -28.60 5.65 9.53
CA LEU A 288 -27.96 4.47 8.95
C LEU A 288 -26.63 4.78 8.22
N SER A 289 -26.38 6.03 7.81
CA SER A 289 -25.15 6.44 7.13
C SER A 289 -24.83 7.93 7.35
N ASN A 290 -23.61 8.22 7.78
CA ASN A 290 -23.12 9.61 7.92
C ASN A 290 -22.72 10.26 6.58
N LYS A 291 -22.82 9.53 5.45
CA LYS A 291 -22.43 10.02 4.11
C LYS A 291 -23.61 10.55 3.29
N ILE A 292 -24.82 10.54 3.83
CA ILE A 292 -26.03 10.94 3.13
C ILE A 292 -26.64 12.13 3.86
N ASN A 293 -26.96 13.20 3.12
CA ASN A 293 -27.65 14.36 3.67
C ASN A 293 -29.17 14.12 3.65
N TYR A 294 -29.70 13.66 4.77
CA TYR A 294 -31.12 13.27 4.90
C TYR A 294 -32.10 14.44 4.75
N GLU A 295 -31.67 15.68 4.96
CA GLU A 295 -32.50 16.88 4.73
C GLU A 295 -32.77 17.09 3.23
N ILE A 296 -31.79 16.80 2.37
CA ILE A 296 -31.93 16.92 0.91
C ILE A 296 -32.90 15.85 0.39
N LEU A 297 -32.79 14.62 0.89
CA LEU A 297 -33.70 13.53 0.52
C LEU A 297 -35.16 13.84 0.88
N LYS A 298 -35.40 14.46 2.05
CA LYS A 298 -36.74 14.86 2.47
C LYS A 298 -37.35 15.94 1.58
N LYS A 299 -36.54 16.90 1.11
CA LYS A 299 -36.98 17.95 0.19
C LYS A 299 -37.35 17.42 -1.19
N ILE A 300 -36.58 16.47 -1.70
CA ILE A 300 -36.85 15.83 -3.01
C ILE A 300 -38.18 15.08 -2.96
N GLU A 301 -38.53 14.47 -1.83
CA GLU A 301 -39.81 13.75 -1.67
C GLU A 301 -41.02 14.69 -1.51
N GLU A 302 -40.85 15.89 -0.98
CA GLU A 302 -41.93 16.89 -0.86
C GLU A 302 -42.25 17.60 -2.20
N GLU A 303 -41.37 17.49 -3.21
CA GLU A 303 -41.55 18.08 -4.55
C GLU A 303 -42.23 17.15 -5.57
N PHE A 304 -42.56 15.90 -5.20
CA PHE A 304 -43.26 14.91 -6.03
C PHE A 304 -44.55 14.40 -5.37
#